data_AF-A0A7C4GLK2-F1
#
_entry.id   AF-A0A7C4GLK2-F1
#
_cell.length_a   1.000
_cell.length_b   1.000
_cell.length_c   1.000
_cell.angle_alpha   90.00
_cell.angle_beta   90.00
_cell.angle_gamma   90.00
#
_symmetry.space_group_name_H-M   'P 1'
#
loop_
_entity.id
_entity.type
_entity.pdbx_description
1 polymer ?
#
loop_
_entity_poly.entity_id
_entity_poly.type
_entity_poly.pdbx_seq_one_letter_code
_entity_poly.pdbx_strand_id
1 'polypeptide(L)'
;MNGELDLGFLFWLFLILFIFLWPQYRIKALQNARMELMRRCEKKIGCRIITLIHRQERIGLFGIPFYKYIDIEDSEQVLRAIR
;
A
#
# COMPACT_ATOMS: atom_id res chain seq x y z
N MET A 1 35.81 -25.55 6.20
CA MET A 1 35.02 -24.53 6.93
C MET A 1 35.47 -23.18 6.43
N ASN A 2 34.98 -22.75 5.26
CA ASN A 2 35.32 -21.44 4.72
C ASN A 2 34.00 -20.71 4.49
N GLY A 3 33.51 -20.08 5.56
CA GLY A 3 32.35 -19.19 5.55
C GLY A 3 32.72 -17.83 4.98
N GLU A 4 33.38 -17.79 3.83
CA GLU A 4 33.46 -16.57 3.04
C GLU A 4 32.10 -16.44 2.37
N LEU A 5 31.27 -15.55 2.91
CA LEU A 5 30.01 -15.17 2.26
C LEU A 5 30.37 -14.66 0.88
N ASP A 6 30.15 -15.51 -0.12
CA ASP A 6 30.45 -15.20 -1.51
C ASP A 6 29.69 -13.92 -1.88
N LEU A 7 30.40 -12.90 -2.35
CA LEU A 7 29.81 -11.58 -2.61
C LEU A 7 28.65 -11.70 -3.59
N GLY A 8 28.73 -12.67 -4.51
CA GLY A 8 27.65 -13.03 -5.42
C GLY A 8 26.42 -13.59 -4.71
N PHE A 9 26.59 -14.44 -3.70
CA PHE A 9 25.48 -14.96 -2.91
C PHE A 9 24.79 -13.84 -2.11
N LEU A 10 25.57 -12.94 -1.50
CA LEU A 10 25.02 -11.80 -0.77
C LEU A 10 24.23 -10.85 -1.69
N PHE A 11 24.72 -10.61 -2.90
CA PHE A 11 24.05 -9.81 -3.93
C PHE A 11 22.70 -10.42 -4.34
N TRP A 12 22.68 -11.72 -4.65
CA TRP A 12 21.45 -12.44 -5.01
C TRP A 12 20.44 -12.48 -3.86
N LEU A 13 20.91 -12.68 -2.63
CA LEU A 13 20.07 -12.64 -1.42
C LEU A 13 19.41 -11.26 -1.24
N PHE A 14 20.20 -10.18 -1.39
CA PHE A 14 19.68 -8.81 -1.31
C PHE A 14 18.67 -8.51 -2.42
N LEU A 15 18.96 -8.94 -3.66
CA LEU A 15 18.07 -8.74 -4.80
C LEU A 15 16.71 -9.41 -4.58
N ILE A 16 16.71 -10.66 -4.11
CA ILE A 16 15.49 -11.41 -3.79
C ILE A 16 14.70 -10.68 -2.72
N LEU A 17 15.34 -10.28 -1.62
CA LEU A 17 14.69 -9.54 -0.54
C LEU A 17 14.06 -8.23 -1.07
N PHE A 18 14.79 -7.48 -1.90
CA PHE A 18 14.31 -6.23 -2.46
C PHE A 18 13.09 -6.42 -3.36
N ILE A 19 13.08 -7.48 -4.17
CA ILE A 19 11.94 -7.85 -5.02
C ILE A 19 10.66 -8.08 -4.21
N PHE A 20 10.76 -8.70 -3.02
CA PHE A 20 9.61 -8.90 -2.14
C PHE A 20 9.17 -7.63 -1.42
N LEU A 21 10.10 -6.75 -1.05
CA LEU A 21 9.79 -5.50 -0.33
C LEU A 21 9.25 -4.39 -1.25
N TRP A 22 9.72 -4.30 -2.49
CA TRP A 22 9.35 -3.27 -3.45
C TRP A 22 7.83 -3.09 -3.67
N PRO A 23 7.03 -4.14 -3.93
CA PRO A 23 5.59 -3.99 -4.14
C PRO A 23 4.89 -3.43 -2.90
N GLN A 24 5.30 -3.84 -1.70
CA GLN A 24 4.72 -3.35 -0.45
C GLN A 24 5.02 -1.86 -0.24
N TYR A 25 6.23 -1.43 -0.57
CA TYR A 25 6.63 -0.02 -0.49
C TYR A 25 5.79 0.86 -1.42
N ARG A 26 5.55 0.43 -2.66
CA ARG A 26 4.73 1.18 -3.63
C ARG A 26 3.29 1.39 -3.15
N ILE A 27 2.67 0.36 -2.57
CA ILE A 27 1.29 0.44 -2.06
C ILE A 27 1.23 1.47 -0.92
N LYS A 28 2.15 1.39 0.05
CA LYS A 28 2.22 2.34 1.16
C LYS A 28 2.47 3.78 0.68
N ALA A 29 3.38 3.97 -0.28
CA ALA A 29 3.66 5.28 -0.84
C ALA A 29 2.40 5.90 -1.50
N LEU A 30 1.63 5.11 -2.24
CA LEU A 30 0.38 5.55 -2.86
C LEU A 30 -0.69 5.91 -1.82
N GLN A 31 -0.84 5.09 -0.77
CA GLN A 31 -1.78 5.36 0.33
C GLN A 31 -1.42 6.66 1.05
N ASN A 32 -0.13 6.88 1.34
CA ASN A 32 0.34 8.11 1.98
C ASN A 32 0.08 9.35 1.11
N ALA A 33 0.31 9.24 -0.20
CA ALA A 33 0.04 10.33 -1.14
C ALA A 33 -1.46 10.71 -1.17
N ARG A 34 -2.35 9.71 -1.16
CA ARG A 34 -3.81 9.93 -1.08
C ARG A 34 -4.20 10.61 0.23
N MET A 35 -3.67 10.14 1.36
CA MET A 35 -3.97 10.69 2.67
C MET A 35 -3.52 12.16 2.79
N GLU A 36 -2.34 12.49 2.28
CA GLU A 36 -1.86 13.88 2.29
C GLU A 36 -2.70 14.78 1.37
N LEU A 37 -3.17 14.29 0.21
CA LEU A 37 -4.11 15.01 -0.63
C LEU A 37 -5.45 15.27 0.07
N MET A 38 -6.02 14.25 0.73
CA MET A 38 -7.23 14.41 1.53
C MET A 38 -7.03 15.46 2.61
N ARG A 39 -5.94 15.38 3.37
CA ARG A 39 -5.61 16.34 4.43
C ARG A 39 -5.47 17.78 3.92
N ARG A 40 -4.92 17.96 2.72
CA ARG A 40 -4.84 19.28 2.06
C ARG A 40 -6.22 19.81 1.69
N CYS A 41 -7.08 18.96 1.16
CA CYS A 41 -8.47 19.32 0.85
C CYS A 41 -9.26 19.65 2.13
N GLU A 42 -9.13 18.84 3.19
CA GLU A 42 -9.74 19.09 4.49
C GLU A 42 -9.37 20.46 5.05
N LYS A 43 -8.08 20.80 5.01
CA LYS A 43 -7.59 22.13 5.44
C LYS A 43 -8.19 23.27 4.61
N LYS A 44 -8.41 23.05 3.32
CA LYS A 44 -8.97 24.06 2.41
C LYS A 44 -10.47 24.27 2.63
N ILE A 45 -11.19 23.19 2.92
CA ILE A 45 -12.65 23.21 3.06
C ILE A 45 -13.07 23.48 4.53
N GLY A 46 -12.19 23.22 5.49
CA GLY A 46 -12.46 23.38 6.92
C GLY A 46 -13.27 22.23 7.55
N CYS A 47 -13.46 21.13 6.82
CA CYS A 47 -14.26 19.99 7.23
C CYS A 47 -13.47 18.69 7.05
N ARG A 48 -13.82 17.64 7.82
CA ARG A 48 -13.26 16.29 7.65
C ARG A 48 -13.85 15.62 6.41
N ILE A 49 -13.00 15.05 5.56
CA ILE A 49 -13.40 14.33 4.35
C ILE A 49 -13.39 12.84 4.69
N ILE A 50 -14.56 12.21 4.59
CA ILE A 50 -14.69 10.77 4.75
C ILE A 50 -15.05 10.20 3.38
N THR A 51 -14.24 9.27 2.88
CA THR A 51 -14.43 8.68 1.54
C THR A 51 -14.86 7.23 1.65
N LEU A 52 -16.00 6.88 1.04
CA LEU A 52 -16.43 5.50 0.90
C LEU A 52 -16.06 5.01 -0.50
N ILE A 53 -14.95 4.29 -0.59
CA ILE A 53 -14.48 3.68 -1.83
C ILE A 53 -14.67 2.17 -1.72
N HIS A 54 -15.44 1.61 -2.64
CA HIS A 54 -15.68 0.17 -2.75
C HIS A 54 -15.17 -0.28 -4.12
N ARG A 55 -13.87 -0.55 -4.22
CA ARG A 55 -13.24 -0.96 -5.49
C ARG A 55 -12.69 -2.37 -5.40
N GLN A 56 -12.81 -3.11 -6.48
CA GLN A 56 -12.16 -4.41 -6.61
C GLN A 56 -10.71 -4.20 -7.02
N GLU A 57 -9.79 -4.28 -6.05
CA GLU A 57 -8.37 -4.24 -6.37
C GLU A 57 -7.86 -5.62 -6.77
N ARG A 58 -7.14 -5.66 -7.89
CA ARG A 58 -6.38 -6.83 -8.30
C ARG A 58 -5.02 -6.72 -7.65
N ILE A 59 -4.82 -7.40 -6.53
CA ILE A 59 -3.48 -7.56 -5.97
C ILE A 59 -2.82 -8.69 -6.76
N GLY A 60 -1.83 -8.32 -7.57
CA GLY A 60 -1.05 -9.25 -8.37
C GLY A 60 0.41 -9.23 -7.95
N LEU A 61 1.04 -10.40 -7.93
CA LEU A 61 2.49 -10.50 -7.86
C LEU A 61 3.03 -10.27 -9.28
N PHE A 62 3.95 -9.32 -9.46
CA PHE A 62 4.53 -8.96 -10.78
C PHE A 62 3.53 -8.56 -11.88
N GLY A 63 2.32 -8.09 -11.53
CA GLY A 63 1.29 -7.71 -12.50
C GLY A 63 0.38 -8.85 -12.98
N ILE A 64 0.57 -10.08 -12.48
CA ILE A 64 -0.35 -11.19 -12.72
C ILE A 64 -1.40 -11.20 -11.59
N PRO A 65 -2.69 -10.98 -11.88
CA PRO A 65 -3.73 -10.92 -10.86
C PRO A 65 -4.03 -12.32 -10.30
N PHE A 66 -3.65 -12.58 -9.04
CA PHE A 66 -3.94 -13.86 -8.37
C PHE A 66 -5.30 -13.86 -7.65
N TYR A 67 -5.71 -12.73 -7.06
CA TYR A 67 -6.94 -12.62 -6.27
C TYR A 67 -7.65 -11.27 -6.48
N LYS A 68 -8.99 -11.30 -6.42
CA LYS A 68 -9.86 -10.11 -6.40
C LYS A 68 -10.34 -9.92 -4.96
N TYR A 69 -9.94 -8.83 -4.31
CA TYR A 69 -10.53 -8.43 -3.03
C TYR A 69 -11.33 -7.14 -3.20
N ILE A 70 -12.38 -6.98 -2.39
CA ILE A 70 -13.14 -5.74 -2.29
C ILE A 70 -12.45 -4.87 -1.23
N ASP A 71 -11.72 -3.84 -1.65
CA ASP A 71 -11.12 -2.87 -0.74
C ASP A 71 -12.24 -1.93 -0.24
N ILE A 72 -12.65 -2.08 1.02
CA ILE A 72 -13.62 -1.22 1.70
C ILE A 72 -12.83 -0.27 2.57
N GLU A 73 -12.50 0.90 2.03
CA GLU A 73 -11.48 1.75 2.65
C GLU A 73 -11.98 2.48 3.90
N ASP A 74 -13.28 2.80 4.03
CA ASP A 74 -13.79 3.45 5.25
C ASP A 74 -15.32 3.48 5.41
N SER A 75 -15.96 2.33 5.65
CA SER A 75 -17.38 2.28 6.02
C SER A 75 -17.63 2.63 7.49
N GLU A 76 -16.68 2.37 8.39
CA GLU A 76 -16.85 2.54 9.84
C GLU A 76 -16.83 4.02 10.25
N GLN A 77 -15.91 4.85 9.71
CA GLN A 77 -15.88 6.27 10.06
C GLN A 77 -17.11 7.00 9.50
N VAL A 78 -17.65 6.57 8.36
CA VAL A 78 -18.94 7.10 7.83
C VAL A 78 -20.07 6.82 8.81
N LEU A 79 -20.19 5.57 9.29
CA LEU A 79 -21.21 5.21 10.27
C LEU A 79 -21.04 5.97 11.60
N ARG A 80 -19.81 6.26 12.01
CA ARG A 80 -19.51 7.06 13.20
C ARG A 80 -19.81 8.55 13.03
N ALA A 81 -19.73 9.09 11.81
CA ALA A 81 -20.02 10.49 11.55
C ALA A 81 -21.52 10.79 11.38
N ILE A 82 -22.33 9.78 11.05
CA ILE A 82 -23.79 9.90 10.88
C ILE A 82 -24.55 9.61 12.19
N ARG A 83 -23.98 8.77 13.07
CA ARG A 83 -24.51 8.54 14.42
C ARG A 83 -24.14 9.69 15.36
#